data_AF-A0A915MSR4-F1
#
_entry.id   AF-A0A915MSR4-F1
#
_cell.length_a   1.000
_cell.length_b   1.000
_cell.length_c   1.000
_cell.angle_alpha   90.00
_cell.angle_beta   90.00
_cell.angle_gamma   90.00
#
_symmetry.space_group_name_H-M   'P 1'
#
loop_
_entity.id
_entity.type
_entity.pdbx_description
1 polymer ?
#
loop_
_entity_poly.entity_id
_entity_poly.type
_entity_poly.pdbx_seq_one_letter_code
_entity_poly.pdbx_strand_id
1 'polypeptide(L)'
;MDLMSSTIPPNKTPLQELDSSTAINLLRYIIALNALFTNGFLLYLFVRYKRYRALRGTQCNLFIAANAAVEFIIGIGLALRATFELIAMSMSIHSFTHTLCVLIGSPLTGGFAANQVTILGLALDRLTAVAWPFTYGKKNKLTILVALILLVYSICWALPTAICVKYLGFLIVSETGHYVLDPKDLTRINYVTFIQGFITPLGAGINLYIYIWKHAEIRRSARDTIPFLKQILHDKTFTNPNT
;
A
#
# COMPACT_ATOMS: atom_id res chain seq x y z
N MET A 1 37.14 -16.78 -36.13
CA MET A 1 37.69 -16.70 -34.76
C MET A 1 36.83 -15.68 -34.03
N ASP A 2 35.66 -16.14 -33.60
CA ASP A 2 34.72 -15.32 -32.85
C ASP A 2 35.16 -15.31 -31.40
N LEU A 3 35.52 -14.12 -30.91
CA LEU A 3 35.82 -13.89 -29.51
C LEU A 3 34.51 -14.13 -28.72
N MET A 4 34.40 -15.31 -28.11
CA MET A 4 33.49 -15.54 -26.99
C MET A 4 33.85 -14.54 -25.89
N SER A 5 33.19 -13.39 -25.87
CA SER A 5 33.11 -12.54 -24.69
C SER A 5 32.32 -13.31 -23.64
N SER A 6 33.04 -14.01 -22.77
CA SER A 6 32.50 -14.59 -21.55
C SER A 6 32.06 -13.41 -20.66
N THR A 7 30.80 -13.00 -20.79
CA THR A 7 30.13 -12.16 -19.81
C THR A 7 29.90 -13.00 -18.57
N ILE A 8 30.86 -12.95 -17.64
CA ILE A 8 30.68 -13.40 -16.26
C ILE A 8 29.41 -12.69 -15.75
N PRO A 9 28.33 -13.40 -15.39
CA PRO A 9 27.16 -12.74 -14.85
C PRO A 9 27.60 -11.99 -13.59
N PRO A 10 27.22 -10.72 -13.41
CA PRO A 10 27.61 -9.96 -12.23
C PRO A 10 27.20 -10.74 -10.98
N ASN A 11 28.16 -10.92 -10.07
CA ASN A 11 27.93 -11.66 -8.84
C ASN A 11 26.73 -11.04 -8.11
N LYS A 12 25.63 -11.80 -7.99
CA LYS A 12 24.38 -11.29 -7.41
C LYS A 12 24.66 -10.84 -5.99
N THR A 13 24.14 -9.68 -5.61
CA THR A 13 24.25 -9.27 -4.20
C THR A 13 23.41 -10.23 -3.35
N PRO A 14 23.79 -10.49 -2.08
CA PRO A 14 23.01 -11.35 -1.18
C PRO A 14 21.55 -10.87 -1.03
N LEU A 15 21.29 -9.58 -1.21
CA LEU A 15 19.94 -9.03 -1.25
C LEU A 15 19.17 -9.44 -2.51
N GLN A 16 19.79 -9.45 -3.68
CA GLN A 16 19.15 -9.91 -4.93
C GLN A 16 18.87 -11.42 -4.89
N GLU A 17 19.75 -12.19 -4.26
CA GLU A 17 19.57 -13.62 -4.04
C GLU A 17 18.43 -13.90 -3.06
N LEU A 18 18.33 -13.11 -1.99
CA LEU A 18 17.21 -13.18 -1.06
C LEU A 18 15.89 -12.72 -1.69
N ASP A 19 15.90 -11.64 -2.47
CA ASP A 19 14.73 -11.09 -3.18
C ASP A 19 14.14 -12.09 -4.18
N SER A 20 15.02 -12.83 -4.87
CA SER A 20 14.64 -13.88 -5.82
C SER A 20 14.32 -15.23 -5.16
N SER A 21 14.44 -15.35 -3.83
CA SER A 21 14.13 -16.59 -3.14
C SER A 21 12.64 -16.92 -3.20
N THR A 22 12.31 -18.17 -3.55
CA THR A 22 10.94 -18.66 -3.58
C THR A 22 10.23 -18.50 -2.23
N ALA A 23 10.94 -18.65 -1.11
CA ALA A 23 10.38 -18.49 0.23
C ALA A 23 9.93 -17.04 0.49
N ILE A 24 10.74 -16.07 0.08
CA ILE A 24 10.44 -14.64 0.21
C ILE A 24 9.24 -14.26 -0.67
N ASN A 25 9.18 -14.80 -1.90
CA ASN A 25 8.05 -14.56 -2.79
C ASN A 25 6.75 -15.20 -2.30
N LEU A 26 6.80 -16.37 -1.68
CA LEU A 26 5.64 -16.97 -1.04
C LEU A 26 5.18 -16.17 0.18
N LEU A 27 6.12 -15.69 1.01
CA LEU A 27 5.81 -14.83 2.15
C LEU A 27 5.17 -13.51 1.72
N ARG A 28 5.68 -12.87 0.65
CA ARG A 28 5.05 -11.68 0.05
C ARG A 28 3.61 -11.95 -0.37
N TYR A 29 3.36 -13.11 -0.95
CA TYR A 29 2.02 -13.49 -1.39
C TYR A 29 1.06 -13.59 -0.20
N ILE A 30 1.48 -14.23 0.89
CA ILE A 30 0.68 -14.34 2.13
C ILE A 30 0.38 -12.95 2.69
N ILE A 31 1.38 -12.07 2.74
CA ILE A 31 1.24 -10.70 3.25
C ILE A 31 0.34 -9.86 2.34
N ALA A 32 0.47 -10.02 1.02
CA ALA A 32 -0.40 -9.37 0.04
C ALA A 32 -1.85 -9.80 0.22
N LEU A 33 -2.10 -11.12 0.37
CA LEU A 33 -3.44 -11.64 0.64
C LEU A 33 -4.01 -11.09 1.94
N ASN A 34 -3.22 -11.04 3.02
CA ASN A 34 -3.63 -10.42 4.28
C ASN A 34 -4.08 -8.98 4.05
N ALA A 35 -3.26 -8.15 3.41
CA ALA A 35 -3.59 -6.76 3.14
C ALA A 35 -4.81 -6.59 2.23
N LEU A 36 -4.99 -7.46 1.24
CA LEU A 36 -6.15 -7.44 0.35
C LEU A 36 -7.44 -7.79 1.09
N PHE A 37 -7.44 -8.86 1.89
CA PHE A 37 -8.64 -9.31 2.59
C PHE A 37 -9.04 -8.37 3.73
N THR A 38 -8.08 -7.92 4.54
CA THR A 38 -8.39 -7.08 5.72
C THR A 38 -8.85 -5.69 5.29
N ASN A 39 -8.16 -5.07 4.34
CA ASN A 39 -8.57 -3.76 3.82
C ASN A 39 -9.77 -3.85 2.88
N GLY A 40 -9.87 -4.90 2.06
CA GLY A 40 -11.04 -5.17 1.25
C GLY A 40 -12.31 -5.30 2.11
N PHE A 41 -12.20 -5.97 3.27
CA PHE A 41 -13.29 -6.05 4.23
C PHE A 41 -13.64 -4.68 4.84
N LEU A 42 -12.66 -3.87 5.25
CA LEU A 42 -12.93 -2.50 5.73
C LEU A 42 -13.66 -1.68 4.66
N LEU A 43 -13.13 -1.64 3.44
CA LEU A 43 -13.75 -0.92 2.33
C LEU A 43 -15.16 -1.43 2.05
N TYR A 44 -15.37 -2.74 2.11
CA TYR A 44 -16.70 -3.34 2.00
C TYR A 44 -17.66 -2.81 3.07
N LEU A 45 -17.24 -2.73 4.35
CA LEU A 45 -18.06 -2.13 5.42
C LEU A 45 -18.42 -0.68 5.12
N PHE A 46 -17.46 0.10 4.60
CA PHE A 46 -17.70 1.50 4.23
C PHE A 46 -18.62 1.65 3.02
N VAL A 47 -18.54 0.78 2.00
CA VAL A 47 -19.31 0.87 0.74
C VAL A 47 -20.72 0.28 0.88
N ARG A 48 -20.86 -0.92 1.44
CA ARG A 48 -22.09 -1.73 1.40
C ARG A 48 -23.20 -1.17 2.29
N TYR A 49 -22.88 -0.65 3.47
CA TYR A 49 -23.91 -0.37 4.47
C TYR A 49 -24.42 1.08 4.39
N LYS A 50 -25.40 1.30 3.50
CA LYS A 50 -26.22 2.54 3.46
C LYS A 50 -26.82 2.93 4.83
N ARG A 51 -27.06 1.94 5.70
CA ARG A 51 -27.61 2.11 7.06
C ARG A 51 -26.66 2.87 8.01
N TYR A 52 -25.35 2.78 7.78
CA TYR A 52 -24.33 3.43 8.60
C TYR A 52 -23.75 4.66 7.91
N ARG A 53 -24.61 5.57 7.45
CA ARG A 53 -24.18 6.89 6.95
C ARG A 53 -23.33 7.64 7.99
N ALA A 54 -23.54 7.34 9.28
CA ALA A 54 -22.71 7.77 10.39
C ALA A 54 -21.22 7.37 10.26
N LEU A 55 -20.91 6.17 9.73
CA LEU A 55 -19.52 5.78 9.48
C LEU A 55 -18.81 6.74 8.53
N ARG A 56 -19.52 7.28 7.53
CA ARG A 56 -18.95 8.28 6.60
C ARG A 56 -19.12 9.72 7.08
N GLY A 57 -19.74 9.91 8.25
CA GLY A 57 -20.07 11.21 8.80
C GLY A 57 -18.89 11.89 9.51
N THR A 58 -17.92 11.12 10.00
CA THR A 58 -16.75 11.68 10.69
C THR A 58 -15.52 11.73 9.77
N GLN A 59 -14.74 12.80 9.90
CA GLN A 59 -13.50 12.99 9.15
C GLN A 59 -12.51 11.86 9.42
N CYS A 60 -12.39 11.44 10.68
CA CYS A 60 -11.51 10.35 11.08
C CYS A 60 -11.86 9.02 10.38
N ASN A 61 -13.15 8.66 10.30
CA ASN A 61 -13.54 7.43 9.63
C ASN A 61 -13.29 7.48 8.12
N LEU A 62 -13.43 8.65 7.48
CA LEU A 62 -13.08 8.82 6.06
C LEU A 62 -11.58 8.64 5.84
N PHE A 63 -10.74 9.11 6.77
CA PHE A 63 -9.31 8.84 6.71
C PHE A 63 -8.96 7.36 6.92
N ILE A 64 -9.67 6.66 7.80
CA ILE A 64 -9.53 5.21 7.96
C ILE A 64 -9.89 4.49 6.65
N ALA A 65 -10.98 4.89 5.99
CA ALA A 65 -11.37 4.33 4.70
C ALA A 65 -10.34 4.64 3.60
N ALA A 66 -9.81 5.86 3.56
CA ALA A 66 -8.77 6.25 2.62
C ALA A 66 -7.47 5.45 2.86
N ASN A 67 -7.06 5.28 4.11
CA ASN A 67 -5.91 4.47 4.47
C ASN A 67 -6.10 3.00 4.05
N ALA A 68 -7.27 2.43 4.32
CA ALA A 68 -7.60 1.08 3.87
C ALA A 68 -7.57 0.96 2.33
N ALA A 69 -8.06 1.96 1.60
CA ALA A 69 -7.97 1.98 0.14
C ALA A 69 -6.52 1.98 -0.36
N VAL A 70 -5.66 2.76 0.26
CA VAL A 70 -4.23 2.82 -0.09
C VAL A 70 -3.53 1.51 0.24
N GLU A 71 -3.74 0.95 1.43
CA GLU A 71 -3.15 -0.33 1.83
C GLU A 71 -3.66 -1.50 0.96
N PHE A 72 -4.90 -1.42 0.47
CA PHE A 72 -5.42 -2.36 -0.54
C PHE A 72 -4.65 -2.26 -1.87
N ILE A 73 -4.37 -1.03 -2.36
CA ILE A 73 -3.55 -0.82 -3.57
C ILE A 73 -2.11 -1.35 -3.37
N ILE A 74 -1.52 -1.14 -2.20
CA ILE A 74 -0.21 -1.73 -1.83
C ILE A 74 -0.28 -3.25 -1.92
N GLY A 75 -1.34 -3.86 -1.39
CA GLY A 75 -1.59 -5.31 -1.47
C GLY A 75 -1.65 -5.81 -2.92
N ILE A 76 -2.36 -5.10 -3.81
CA ILE A 76 -2.38 -5.41 -5.25
C ILE A 76 -0.97 -5.32 -5.85
N GLY A 77 -0.23 -4.24 -5.57
CA GLY A 77 1.12 -4.05 -6.07
C GLY A 77 2.07 -5.17 -5.62
N LEU A 78 1.98 -5.58 -4.36
CA LEU A 78 2.79 -6.68 -3.81
C LEU A 78 2.43 -8.02 -4.45
N ALA A 79 1.14 -8.31 -4.64
CA ALA A 79 0.68 -9.53 -5.32
C ALA A 79 1.12 -9.57 -6.79
N LEU A 80 1.02 -8.44 -7.52
CA LEU A 80 1.49 -8.32 -8.90
C LEU A 80 2.98 -8.58 -9.00
N ARG A 81 3.79 -7.96 -8.13
CA ARG A 81 5.24 -8.17 -8.11
C ARG A 81 5.62 -9.62 -7.80
N ALA A 82 5.03 -10.22 -6.76
CA ALA A 82 5.30 -11.61 -6.40
C ALA A 82 4.88 -12.59 -7.51
N THR A 83 3.72 -12.37 -8.13
CA THR A 83 3.24 -13.19 -9.26
C THR A 83 4.19 -13.09 -10.45
N PHE A 84 4.64 -11.87 -10.76
CA PHE A 84 5.55 -11.64 -11.87
C PHE A 84 6.92 -12.28 -11.66
N GLU A 85 7.48 -12.18 -10.45
CA GLU A 85 8.74 -12.84 -10.10
C GLU A 85 8.63 -14.37 -10.17
N LEU A 86 7.49 -14.96 -9.73
CA LEU A 86 7.23 -16.40 -9.85
C LEU A 86 7.14 -16.87 -11.30
N ILE A 87 6.44 -16.11 -12.16
CA ILE A 87 6.33 -16.42 -13.60
C ILE A 87 7.68 -16.25 -14.30
N ALA A 88 8.43 -15.20 -13.98
CA ALA A 88 9.76 -14.99 -14.51
C ALA A 88 10.71 -16.15 -14.17
N MET A 89 10.65 -16.64 -12.93
CA MET A 89 11.42 -17.81 -12.50
C MET A 89 10.98 -19.08 -13.23
N SER A 90 9.67 -19.30 -13.43
CA SER A 90 9.19 -20.50 -14.12
C SER A 90 9.52 -20.51 -15.61
N MET A 91 9.55 -19.34 -16.24
CA MET A 91 9.85 -19.17 -17.67
C MET A 91 11.33 -18.90 -17.96
N SER A 92 12.20 -18.86 -16.95
CA SER A 92 13.62 -18.49 -17.08
C SER A 92 13.87 -17.15 -17.79
N ILE A 93 12.97 -16.18 -17.57
CA ILE A 93 13.09 -14.84 -18.16
C ILE A 93 13.99 -13.99 -17.26
N HIS A 94 15.07 -13.46 -17.83
CA HIS A 94 16.06 -12.67 -17.08
C HIS A 94 16.14 -11.20 -17.53
N SER A 95 15.46 -10.83 -18.61
CA SER A 95 15.43 -9.46 -19.14
C SER A 95 14.00 -8.93 -19.17
N PHE A 96 13.84 -7.70 -18.69
CA PHE A 96 12.54 -7.03 -18.62
C PHE A 96 12.64 -5.65 -19.25
N THR A 97 11.57 -5.24 -19.92
CA THR A 97 11.48 -3.86 -20.41
C THR A 97 11.29 -2.92 -19.23
N HIS A 98 11.94 -1.75 -19.29
CA HIS A 98 11.81 -0.73 -18.25
C HIS A 98 10.34 -0.36 -17.98
N THR A 99 9.55 -0.25 -19.05
CA THR A 99 8.10 -0.01 -19.00
C THR A 99 7.36 -1.02 -18.13
N LEU A 100 7.67 -2.31 -18.27
CA LEU A 100 7.03 -3.37 -17.50
C LEU A 100 7.42 -3.30 -16.02
N CYS A 101 8.70 -3.06 -15.72
CA CYS A 101 9.19 -2.89 -14.36
C CYS A 101 8.52 -1.70 -13.65
N VAL A 102 8.38 -0.56 -14.34
CA VAL A 102 7.70 0.62 -13.78
C VAL A 102 6.21 0.34 -13.59
N LEU A 103 5.54 -0.31 -14.55
CA LEU A 103 4.12 -0.62 -14.43
C LEU A 103 3.83 -1.50 -13.22
N ILE A 104 4.65 -2.53 -12.99
CA ILE A 104 4.50 -3.47 -11.86
C ILE A 104 4.91 -2.83 -10.53
N GLY A 105 5.96 -2.00 -10.52
CA GLY A 105 6.44 -1.33 -9.31
C GLY A 105 5.58 -0.14 -8.87
N SER A 106 4.91 0.53 -9.82
CA SER A 106 4.19 1.79 -9.58
C SER A 106 3.08 1.72 -8.52
N PRO A 107 2.23 0.68 -8.43
CA PRO A 107 1.18 0.62 -7.42
C PRO A 107 1.77 0.52 -6.01
N LEU A 108 2.91 -0.17 -5.87
CA LEU A 108 3.59 -0.35 -4.59
C LEU A 108 4.24 0.95 -4.12
N THR A 109 5.03 1.61 -4.97
CA THR A 109 5.71 2.86 -4.61
C THR A 109 4.73 4.02 -4.42
N GLY A 110 3.74 4.15 -5.32
CA GLY A 110 2.68 5.14 -5.20
C GLY A 110 1.80 4.90 -3.97
N GLY A 111 1.50 3.62 -3.69
CA GLY A 111 0.79 3.22 -2.49
C GLY A 111 1.52 3.61 -1.21
N PHE A 112 2.82 3.33 -1.09
CA PHE A 112 3.60 3.72 0.10
C PHE A 112 3.60 5.21 0.36
N ALA A 113 3.76 6.00 -0.69
CA ALA A 113 3.77 7.44 -0.56
C ALA A 113 2.39 7.98 -0.16
N ALA A 114 1.32 7.47 -0.78
CA ALA A 114 -0.05 7.78 -0.36
C ALA A 114 -0.31 7.36 1.10
N ASN A 115 0.28 6.25 1.55
CA ASN A 115 0.11 5.74 2.92
C ASN A 115 0.75 6.66 3.96
N GLN A 116 1.92 7.23 3.66
CA GLN A 116 2.55 8.23 4.53
C GLN A 116 1.68 9.48 4.66
N VAL A 117 1.06 9.93 3.57
CA VAL A 117 0.16 11.09 3.56
C VAL A 117 -1.14 10.80 4.33
N THR A 118 -1.75 9.62 4.16
CA THR A 118 -2.97 9.24 4.91
C THR A 118 -2.72 9.13 6.41
N ILE A 119 -1.60 8.52 6.82
CA ILE A 119 -1.22 8.41 8.23
C ILE A 119 -0.94 9.79 8.83
N LEU A 120 -0.24 10.67 8.11
CA LEU A 120 -0.04 12.05 8.55
C LEU A 120 -1.38 12.79 8.68
N GLY A 121 -2.30 12.58 7.74
CA GLY A 121 -3.66 13.12 7.79
C GLY A 121 -4.43 12.66 9.03
N LEU A 122 -4.34 11.37 9.38
CA LEU A 122 -4.91 10.82 10.62
C LEU A 122 -4.28 11.46 11.86
N ALA A 123 -2.97 11.61 11.91
CA ALA A 123 -2.26 12.21 13.04
C ALA A 123 -2.66 13.68 13.23
N LEU A 124 -2.75 14.44 12.13
CA LEU A 124 -3.18 15.84 12.16
C LEU A 124 -4.65 15.97 12.58
N ASP A 125 -5.54 15.09 12.11
CA ASP A 125 -6.94 15.06 12.56
C ASP A 125 -7.02 14.87 14.09
N ARG A 126 -6.27 13.91 14.64
CA ARG A 126 -6.21 13.70 16.09
C ARG A 126 -5.59 14.87 16.85
N LEU A 127 -4.52 15.47 16.32
CA LEU A 127 -3.90 16.63 16.92
C LEU A 127 -4.88 17.81 16.95
N THR A 128 -5.63 18.06 15.87
CA THR A 128 -6.62 19.14 15.83
C THR A 128 -7.78 18.90 16.80
N ALA A 129 -8.18 17.64 17.02
CA ALA A 129 -9.19 17.29 18.01
C ALA A 129 -8.76 17.63 19.44
N VAL A 130 -7.48 17.41 19.77
CA VAL A 130 -6.91 17.70 21.09
C VAL A 130 -6.60 19.18 21.27
N ALA A 131 -6.01 19.82 20.26
CA ALA A 131 -5.59 21.22 20.34
C ALA A 131 -6.76 22.21 20.29
N TRP A 132 -7.85 21.89 19.58
CA TRP A 132 -9.00 22.77 19.42
C TRP A 132 -10.35 22.05 19.61
N PRO A 133 -10.66 21.55 20.82
CA PRO A 133 -11.86 20.73 21.07
C PRO A 133 -13.19 21.45 20.78
N PHE A 134 -13.26 22.77 21.02
CA PHE A 134 -14.50 23.56 20.81
C PHE A 134 -14.78 23.93 19.34
N THR A 135 -13.77 23.78 18.48
CA THR A 135 -13.82 24.10 17.05
C THR A 135 -13.79 22.83 16.19
N TYR A 136 -13.29 21.72 16.74
CA TYR A 136 -13.27 20.41 16.11
C TYR A 136 -14.70 19.97 15.74
N GLY A 137 -14.88 19.51 14.50
CA GLY A 137 -16.18 19.08 13.96
C GLY A 137 -17.01 20.16 13.25
N LYS A 138 -16.66 21.46 13.34
CA LYS A 138 -17.46 22.54 12.72
C LYS A 138 -17.19 22.76 11.22
N LYS A 139 -16.10 22.22 10.63
CA LYS A 139 -15.80 22.36 9.18
C LYS A 139 -14.95 21.20 8.62
N ASN A 140 -15.40 20.59 7.51
CA ASN A 140 -14.71 19.52 6.75
C ASN A 140 -13.45 19.94 5.98
N LYS A 141 -12.86 21.11 6.29
CA LYS A 141 -11.78 21.71 5.48
C LYS A 141 -10.52 20.85 5.43
N LEU A 142 -10.17 20.19 6.53
CA LEU A 142 -8.98 19.34 6.62
C LEU A 142 -9.10 18.10 5.73
N THR A 143 -10.28 17.47 5.67
CA THR A 143 -10.50 16.29 4.81
C THR A 143 -10.44 16.66 3.33
N ILE A 144 -11.01 17.81 2.95
CA ILE A 144 -10.91 18.32 1.58
C ILE A 144 -9.45 18.63 1.22
N LEU A 145 -8.70 19.23 2.15
CA LEU A 145 -7.28 19.53 1.94
C LEU A 145 -6.46 18.25 1.78
N VAL A 146 -6.61 17.25 2.66
CA VAL A 146 -5.84 16.00 2.53
C VAL A 146 -6.31 15.18 1.33
N ALA A 147 -7.60 15.17 0.99
CA ALA A 147 -8.08 14.57 -0.24
C ALA A 147 -7.50 15.26 -1.49
N LEU A 148 -7.39 16.59 -1.48
CA LEU A 148 -6.69 17.36 -2.52
C LEU A 148 -5.20 17.05 -2.56
N ILE A 149 -4.53 16.95 -1.41
CA ILE A 149 -3.11 16.58 -1.35
C ILE A 149 -2.92 15.17 -1.89
N LEU A 150 -3.74 14.19 -1.48
CA LEU A 150 -3.69 12.83 -2.00
C LEU A 150 -3.99 12.79 -3.50
N LEU A 151 -4.98 13.54 -3.98
CA LEU A 151 -5.34 13.61 -5.40
C LEU A 151 -4.21 14.25 -6.22
N VAL A 152 -3.71 15.41 -5.80
CA VAL A 152 -2.59 16.11 -6.46
C VAL A 152 -1.33 15.25 -6.39
N TYR A 153 -1.07 14.59 -5.27
CA TYR A 153 0.07 13.70 -5.12
C TYR A 153 -0.06 12.48 -6.02
N SER A 154 -1.21 11.79 -6.03
CA SER A 154 -1.48 10.68 -6.95
C SER A 154 -1.37 11.09 -8.41
N ILE A 155 -1.86 12.28 -8.79
CA ILE A 155 -1.74 12.82 -10.14
C ILE A 155 -0.26 13.13 -10.46
N CYS A 156 0.44 13.82 -9.57
CA CYS A 156 1.86 14.17 -9.72
C CYS A 156 2.81 12.98 -9.59
N TRP A 157 2.37 11.82 -9.14
CA TRP A 157 3.18 10.59 -9.12
C TRP A 157 2.82 9.66 -10.29
N ALA A 158 1.52 9.48 -10.57
CA ALA A 158 1.05 8.63 -11.65
C ALA A 158 1.31 9.25 -13.03
N LEU A 159 1.24 10.57 -13.18
CA LEU A 159 1.50 11.23 -14.46
C LEU A 159 2.98 11.19 -14.85
N PRO A 160 3.97 11.53 -14.00
CA PRO A 160 5.37 11.41 -14.40
C PRO A 160 5.79 9.97 -14.65
N THR A 161 5.28 8.99 -13.90
CA THR A 161 5.55 7.58 -14.19
C THR A 161 4.93 7.16 -15.53
N ALA A 162 3.69 7.52 -15.83
CA ALA A 162 3.05 7.20 -17.11
C ALA A 162 3.65 7.95 -18.32
N ILE A 163 3.99 9.24 -18.15
CA ILE A 163 4.57 10.10 -19.19
C ILE A 163 6.04 9.75 -19.42
N CYS A 164 6.85 9.54 -18.37
CA CYS A 164 8.24 9.09 -18.52
C CYS A 164 8.32 7.69 -19.13
N VAL A 165 7.41 6.77 -18.80
CA VAL A 165 7.36 5.45 -19.44
C VAL A 165 7.05 5.56 -20.94
N LYS A 166 6.11 6.43 -21.34
CA LYS A 166 5.65 6.51 -22.72
C LYS A 166 6.55 7.36 -23.63
N TYR A 167 7.07 8.49 -23.13
CA TYR A 167 7.85 9.45 -23.92
C TYR A 167 9.35 9.37 -23.63
N LEU A 168 9.75 9.26 -22.35
CA LEU A 168 11.16 9.21 -21.97
C LEU A 168 11.77 7.82 -22.21
N GLY A 169 11.01 6.74 -22.04
CA GLY A 169 11.42 5.38 -22.40
C GLY A 169 11.61 5.18 -23.91
N PHE A 170 10.89 5.95 -24.75
CA PHE A 170 11.05 5.94 -26.20
C PHE A 170 12.22 6.83 -26.67
N LEU A 171 12.43 7.98 -26.04
CA LEU A 171 13.54 8.91 -26.35
C LEU A 171 14.90 8.44 -25.81
N ILE A 172 14.97 7.88 -24.60
CA ILE A 172 16.23 7.43 -23.98
C ILE A 172 16.77 6.15 -24.65
N VAL A 173 15.89 5.22 -25.04
CA VAL A 173 16.29 4.00 -25.77
C VAL A 173 16.78 4.31 -27.19
N SER A 174 16.40 5.47 -27.74
CA SER A 174 16.78 5.88 -29.10
C SER A 174 18.15 6.57 -29.18
N GLU A 175 18.68 7.16 -28.11
CA GLU A 175 19.91 7.97 -28.21
C GLU A 175 21.02 7.68 -27.19
N THR A 176 20.77 6.99 -26.07
CA THR A 176 21.86 6.76 -25.09
C THR A 176 21.79 5.36 -24.47
N GLY A 177 22.85 4.59 -24.67
CA GLY A 177 23.07 3.33 -23.99
C GLY A 177 23.01 3.49 -22.48
N HIS A 178 22.35 2.54 -21.82
CA HIS A 178 22.48 2.17 -20.41
C HIS A 178 22.69 3.35 -19.43
N TYR A 179 21.60 3.97 -18.96
CA TYR A 179 21.62 4.62 -17.66
C TYR A 179 21.75 3.55 -16.57
N VAL A 180 23.00 3.23 -16.22
CA VAL A 180 23.35 2.44 -15.05
C VAL A 180 23.14 3.35 -13.84
N LEU A 181 22.03 3.20 -13.12
CA LEU A 181 21.97 3.65 -11.73
C LEU A 181 23.17 3.02 -11.00
N ASP A 182 23.93 3.84 -10.27
CA ASP A 182 25.09 3.38 -9.51
C ASP A 182 24.67 2.15 -8.67
N PRO A 183 25.34 0.99 -8.79
CA PRO A 183 24.91 -0.27 -8.16
C PRO A 183 24.60 -0.16 -6.66
N LYS A 184 25.26 0.79 -5.98
CA LYS A 184 25.06 1.10 -4.55
C LYS A 184 23.69 1.72 -4.27
N ASP A 185 23.23 2.64 -5.11
CA ASP A 185 21.93 3.29 -4.96
C ASP A 185 20.78 2.36 -5.35
N LEU A 186 20.99 1.52 -6.38
CA LEU A 186 20.04 0.48 -6.77
C LEU A 186 19.78 -0.51 -5.61
N THR A 187 20.84 -0.91 -4.90
CA THR A 187 20.76 -1.82 -3.77
C THR A 187 20.02 -1.20 -2.59
N ARG A 188 20.27 0.09 -2.29
CA ARG A 188 19.63 0.80 -1.18
C ARG A 188 18.13 1.04 -1.41
N ILE A 189 17.75 1.44 -2.63
CA ILE A 189 16.35 1.66 -3.00
C ILE A 189 15.57 0.34 -2.97
N ASN A 190 16.16 -0.75 -3.48
CA ASN A 190 15.57 -2.07 -3.39
C ASN A 190 15.41 -2.53 -1.93
N TYR A 191 16.36 -2.23 -1.05
CA TYR A 191 16.26 -2.60 0.36
C TYR A 191 15.14 -1.86 1.11
N VAL A 192 15.01 -0.55 0.91
CA VAL A 192 13.95 0.23 1.58
C VAL A 192 12.57 -0.19 1.08
N THR A 193 12.41 -0.34 -0.23
CA THR A 193 11.14 -0.79 -0.82
C THR A 193 10.82 -2.24 -0.46
N PHE A 194 11.84 -3.10 -0.32
CA PHE A 194 11.71 -4.45 0.20
C PHE A 194 11.12 -4.43 1.61
N ILE A 195 11.79 -3.78 2.57
CA ILE A 195 11.35 -3.73 3.97
C ILE A 195 9.94 -3.13 4.08
N GLN A 196 9.69 -2.02 3.40
CA GLN A 196 8.40 -1.35 3.44
C GLN A 196 7.28 -2.22 2.83
N GLY A 197 7.61 -3.05 1.83
CA GLY A 197 6.74 -4.07 1.26
C GLY A 197 6.38 -5.21 2.19
N PHE A 198 7.11 -5.43 3.28
CA PHE A 198 6.71 -6.37 4.32
C PHE A 198 5.94 -5.65 5.45
N ILE A 199 6.52 -4.58 5.99
CA ILE A 199 6.02 -3.94 7.21
C ILE A 199 4.64 -3.32 7.00
N THR A 200 4.44 -2.58 5.92
CA THR A 200 3.18 -1.86 5.69
C THR A 200 1.98 -2.80 5.53
N PRO A 201 2.00 -3.80 4.61
CA PRO A 201 0.88 -4.72 4.47
C PRO A 201 0.75 -5.75 5.62
N LEU A 202 1.80 -6.00 6.41
CA LEU A 202 1.64 -6.69 7.71
C LEU A 202 0.85 -5.82 8.71
N GLY A 203 1.19 -4.53 8.80
CA GLY A 203 0.50 -3.54 9.62
C GLY A 203 -0.98 -3.43 9.31
N ALA A 204 -1.39 -3.61 8.04
CA ALA A 204 -2.79 -3.62 7.63
C ALA A 204 -3.67 -4.62 8.41
N GLY A 205 -3.15 -5.81 8.72
CA GLY A 205 -3.90 -6.80 9.53
C GLY A 205 -4.12 -6.32 10.95
N ILE A 206 -3.11 -5.68 11.53
CA ILE A 206 -3.18 -5.07 12.86
C ILE A 206 -4.14 -3.88 12.86
N ASN A 207 -4.16 -3.08 11.79
CA ASN A 207 -5.06 -1.94 11.64
C ASN A 207 -6.53 -2.35 11.70
N LEU A 208 -6.92 -3.43 11.00
CA LEU A 208 -8.28 -3.97 11.10
C LEU A 208 -8.68 -4.28 12.54
N TYR A 209 -7.79 -4.95 13.28
CA TYR A 209 -8.02 -5.29 14.69
C TYR A 209 -8.17 -4.03 15.55
N ILE A 210 -7.26 -3.06 15.39
CA ILE A 210 -7.31 -1.77 16.11
C ILE A 210 -8.63 -1.03 15.81
N TYR A 211 -9.05 -0.98 14.55
CA TYR A 211 -10.28 -0.28 14.17
C TYR A 211 -11.53 -0.97 14.72
N ILE A 212 -11.61 -2.30 14.67
CA ILE A 212 -12.70 -3.04 15.30
C ILE A 212 -12.70 -2.84 16.82
N TRP A 213 -11.54 -2.75 17.48
CA TRP A 213 -11.47 -2.50 18.92
C TRP A 213 -11.90 -1.07 19.27
N LYS A 214 -11.21 -0.07 18.73
CA LYS A 214 -11.30 1.33 19.17
C LYS A 214 -12.46 2.09 18.57
N HIS A 215 -12.95 1.73 17.39
CA HIS A 215 -14.03 2.46 16.72
C HIS A 215 -15.36 1.70 16.86
N ALA A 216 -16.19 2.16 17.80
CA ALA A 216 -17.48 1.54 18.11
C ALA A 216 -18.41 1.42 16.88
N GLU A 217 -18.36 2.38 15.97
CA GLU A 217 -19.14 2.38 14.73
C GLU A 217 -18.70 1.25 13.78
N ILE A 218 -17.39 1.15 13.52
CA ILE A 218 -16.81 0.10 12.68
C ILE A 218 -17.09 -1.27 13.31
N ARG A 219 -16.94 -1.39 14.64
CA ARG A 219 -17.25 -2.60 15.40
C ARG A 219 -18.70 -3.05 15.23
N ARG A 220 -19.65 -2.13 15.37
CA ARG A 220 -21.09 -2.43 15.20
C ARG A 220 -21.36 -2.91 13.77
N SER A 221 -20.80 -2.21 12.77
CA SER A 221 -20.94 -2.60 11.36
C SER A 221 -20.34 -3.99 11.07
N ALA A 222 -19.15 -4.28 11.60
CA ALA A 222 -18.49 -5.58 11.44
C ALA A 222 -19.28 -6.72 12.11
N ARG A 223 -19.81 -6.47 13.31
CA ARG A 223 -20.64 -7.43 14.07
C ARG A 223 -21.92 -7.81 13.31
N ASP A 224 -22.57 -6.83 12.69
CA ASP A 224 -23.78 -7.07 11.91
C ASP A 224 -23.51 -7.77 10.59
N THR A 225 -22.28 -7.66 10.07
CA THR A 225 -21.86 -8.26 8.81
C THR A 225 -21.46 -9.72 8.98
N ILE A 226 -20.73 -10.06 10.05
CA ILE A 226 -20.22 -11.42 10.30
C ILE A 226 -20.86 -11.98 11.58
N PRO A 227 -21.77 -12.96 11.49
CA PRO A 227 -22.43 -13.56 12.65
C PRO A 227 -21.44 -14.16 13.66
N PHE A 228 -20.32 -14.72 13.19
CA PHE A 228 -19.25 -15.25 14.04
C PHE A 228 -18.58 -14.18 14.91
N LEU A 229 -18.39 -12.96 14.38
CA LEU A 229 -17.87 -11.82 15.16
C LEU A 229 -18.84 -11.40 16.26
N LYS A 230 -20.14 -11.72 16.14
CA LYS A 230 -21.14 -11.45 17.18
C LYS A 230 -20.89 -12.23 18.45
N GLN A 231 -20.36 -13.45 18.37
CA GLN A 231 -20.01 -14.25 19.56
C GLN A 231 -18.71 -13.76 20.22
N ILE A 232 -17.68 -13.46 19.43
CA ILE A 232 -16.38 -13.00 19.93
C ILE A 232 -16.46 -11.59 20.54
N LEU A 233 -17.20 -10.68 19.90
CA LEU A 233 -17.32 -9.29 20.35
C LEU A 233 -18.43 -9.08 21.40
N HIS A 234 -19.06 -10.14 21.91
CA HIS A 234 -20.07 -10.06 22.99
C HIS A 234 -19.45 -10.03 24.39
N ASP A 235 -18.12 -10.09 24.48
CA ASP A 235 -17.43 -10.13 25.76
C ASP A 235 -17.59 -8.81 26.54
N LYS A 236 -17.80 -8.93 27.86
CA LYS A 236 -18.27 -7.85 28.76
C LYS A 236 -17.32 -6.64 28.83
N THR A 237 -16.09 -6.80 28.35
CA THR A 237 -15.07 -5.75 28.20
C THR A 237 -15.45 -4.66 27.18
N PHE A 238 -16.38 -4.92 26.25
CA PHE A 238 -16.73 -3.99 25.17
C PHE A 238 -18.11 -3.31 25.31
N THR A 239 -18.87 -3.67 26.34
CA THR A 239 -20.25 -3.19 26.58
C THR A 239 -20.36 -2.09 27.62
N ASN A 240 -19.27 -1.66 28.25
CA ASN A 240 -19.33 -0.61 29.26
C ASN A 240 -19.19 0.79 28.60
N PRO A 241 -20.23 1.64 28.59
CA PRO A 241 -20.15 2.98 28.02
C PRO A 241 -19.39 3.99 28.90
N ASN A 242 -18.86 3.56 30.06
CA ASN A 242 -18.26 4.42 31.07
C ASN A 242 -16.75 4.18 31.32
N THR A 243 -16.01 3.64 30.34
CA THR A 243 -14.53 3.56 30.36
C THR A 243 -13.95 4.01 29.04
#